data_AF-A0A1G8MMB4-F1
#
_entry.id   AF-A0A1G8MMB4-F1
#
_cell.length_a   1.000
_cell.length_b   1.000
_cell.length_c   1.000
_cell.angle_alpha   90.00
_cell.angle_beta   90.00
_cell.angle_gamma   90.00
#
_symmetry.space_group_name_H-M   'P 1'
#
loop_
_entity.id
_entity.type
_entity.pdbx_description
1 polymer ?
#
loop_
_entity_poly.entity_id
_entity_poly.type
_entity_poly.pdbx_seq_one_letter_code
_entity_poly.pdbx_strand_id
1 'polypeptide(L)'
;MVPAAAGRVSYAFWQMAACARSRDTPGMDTAPPPFPFEIQLFDTPTGAARAALEAVLIESIERRKEFGGMICQWGTKYFAMPPREGDTNTVDVGHRGGNKGCPEGTSAVAYYHTHPAIKGAGFKMEPNKFSPEDRGVADDFGIDAYVGSVSGLFLKYDHRTKKTAVAGPRLKNCRDEIILRDPPKVTPRSRTRARLNAT
;
A
#
# COMPACT_ATOMS: atom_id res chain seq x y z
N MET A 1 -37.87 7.28 31.13
CA MET A 1 -38.14 7.90 29.82
C MET A 1 -36.80 8.27 29.18
N VAL A 2 -36.53 7.76 27.98
CA VAL A 2 -35.39 8.11 27.09
C VAL A 2 -35.97 9.02 25.98
N PRO A 3 -35.18 9.93 25.36
CA PRO A 3 -34.44 9.59 24.13
C PRO A 3 -32.96 10.07 24.17
N ALA A 4 -31.98 9.29 23.71
CA ALA A 4 -31.34 9.24 22.36
C ALA A 4 -30.50 10.51 22.04
N ALA A 5 -29.28 10.49 21.49
CA ALA A 5 -28.41 9.45 20.93
C ALA A 5 -26.95 9.95 20.83
N ALA A 6 -26.06 8.97 20.66
CA ALA A 6 -24.80 8.98 19.89
C ALA A 6 -23.73 10.04 20.19
N GLY A 7 -22.72 9.61 20.97
CA GLY A 7 -21.38 10.17 20.91
C GLY A 7 -20.36 9.06 21.12
N ARG A 8 -19.44 8.88 20.17
CA ARG A 8 -18.06 8.47 20.42
C ARG A 8 -17.24 8.47 19.12
N VAL A 9 -16.31 9.42 19.08
CA VAL A 9 -15.05 9.36 18.35
C VAL A 9 -14.20 8.26 18.98
N SER A 10 -13.52 7.43 18.19
CA SER A 10 -12.44 6.59 18.71
C SER A 10 -11.38 6.33 17.66
N TYR A 11 -10.17 6.81 17.95
CA TYR A 11 -8.92 6.31 17.40
C TYR A 11 -8.19 5.52 18.50
N ALA A 12 -7.60 4.41 18.06
CA ALA A 12 -6.35 3.80 18.53
C ALA A 12 -6.33 2.76 19.69
N PHE A 13 -5.38 1.84 19.48
CA PHE A 13 -4.63 0.96 20.38
C PHE A 13 -5.09 -0.48 20.68
N TRP A 14 -4.32 -1.40 20.08
CA TRP A 14 -3.66 -2.60 20.64
C TRP A 14 -4.23 -3.27 21.88
N GLN A 15 -4.52 -4.57 21.76
CA GLN A 15 -4.50 -5.50 22.88
C GLN A 15 -3.64 -6.72 22.52
N MET A 16 -2.59 -6.92 23.31
CA MET A 16 -1.92 -8.22 23.44
C MET A 16 -2.86 -9.19 24.16
N ALA A 17 -2.88 -10.45 23.74
CA ALA A 17 -3.27 -11.57 24.59
C ALA A 17 -2.42 -12.79 24.24
N ALA A 18 -1.95 -13.46 25.29
CA ALA A 18 -0.93 -14.48 25.30
C ALA A 18 -1.50 -15.92 25.19
N CYS A 19 -0.62 -16.82 24.76
CA CYS A 19 -0.46 -18.23 25.16
C CYS A 19 -1.65 -19.21 25.02
N ALA A 20 -1.46 -20.22 24.16
CA ALA A 20 -2.02 -21.56 24.38
C ALA A 20 -1.00 -22.61 23.91
N ARG A 21 -0.60 -23.52 24.82
CA ARG A 21 0.06 -24.79 24.49
C ARG A 21 -1.01 -25.82 24.15
N SER A 22 -0.80 -26.63 23.11
CA SER A 22 -1.36 -27.98 23.03
C SER A 22 -0.44 -28.92 22.25
N ARG A 23 -0.51 -30.19 22.65
CA ARG A 23 0.42 -31.32 22.41
C ARG A 23 0.38 -31.89 21.00
N ASP A 24 1.41 -32.69 20.70
CA ASP A 24 1.72 -33.46 19.48
C ASP A 24 0.58 -34.29 18.86
N THR A 25 0.60 -34.43 17.53
CA THR A 25 0.71 -35.72 16.80
C THR A 25 1.06 -35.49 15.31
N PRO A 26 1.70 -36.46 14.62
CA PRO A 26 2.32 -36.27 13.30
C PRO A 26 1.49 -36.86 12.14
N GLY A 27 1.59 -36.23 10.96
CA GLY A 27 1.38 -36.89 9.67
C GLY A 27 0.31 -36.28 8.74
N MET A 28 0.79 -35.95 7.54
CA MET A 28 0.08 -35.90 6.24
C MET A 28 -0.68 -34.62 5.84
N ASP A 29 -0.16 -34.02 4.76
CA ASP A 29 -0.85 -33.29 3.68
C ASP A 29 -1.83 -32.16 4.05
N THR A 30 -1.38 -31.21 4.87
CA THR A 30 -2.08 -29.94 4.99
C THR A 30 -1.51 -28.94 4.00
N ALA A 31 -2.30 -28.59 2.99
CA ALA A 31 -2.12 -27.36 2.22
C ALA A 31 -1.82 -26.18 3.17
N PRO A 32 -0.96 -25.22 2.77
CA PRO A 32 -0.58 -24.11 3.64
C PRO A 32 -1.84 -23.37 4.11
N PRO A 33 -1.91 -22.94 5.39
CA PRO A 33 -3.10 -22.31 5.95
C PRO A 33 -3.52 -21.10 5.11
N PRO A 34 -4.82 -20.82 4.99
CA PRO A 34 -5.29 -19.65 4.25
C PRO A 34 -4.77 -18.38 4.93
N PHE A 35 -3.95 -17.62 4.21
CA PHE A 35 -3.50 -16.31 4.64
C PHE A 35 -4.73 -15.39 4.79
N PRO A 36 -4.74 -14.45 5.76
CA PRO A 36 -5.89 -13.57 6.02
C PRO A 36 -6.18 -12.53 4.91
N PHE A 37 -5.54 -12.65 3.76
CA PHE A 37 -5.84 -11.88 2.56
C PHE A 37 -5.90 -12.86 1.37
N GLU A 38 -7.00 -12.86 0.65
CA GLU A 38 -7.15 -13.62 -0.59
C GLU A 38 -6.02 -13.22 -1.55
N ILE A 39 -5.15 -14.18 -1.89
CA ILE A 39 -4.00 -13.92 -2.77
C ILE A 39 -4.54 -13.64 -4.17
N GLN A 40 -4.49 -12.38 -4.59
CA GLN A 40 -4.85 -12.00 -5.94
C GLN A 40 -3.75 -12.44 -6.92
N LEU A 41 -4.14 -13.21 -7.93
CA LEU A 41 -3.26 -13.70 -8.98
C LEU A 41 -3.33 -12.81 -10.23
N PHE A 42 -2.17 -12.57 -10.85
CA PHE A 42 -2.01 -11.72 -12.03
C PHE A 42 -1.28 -12.47 -13.14
N ASP A 43 -1.51 -12.05 -14.39
CA ASP A 43 -0.80 -12.60 -15.56
C ASP A 43 0.62 -12.05 -15.72
N THR A 44 0.96 -10.97 -15.03
CA THR A 44 2.27 -10.32 -15.12
C THR A 44 2.79 -9.88 -13.75
N PRO A 45 4.12 -9.84 -13.55
CA PRO A 45 4.70 -9.29 -12.32
C PRO A 45 4.38 -7.79 -12.16
N THR A 46 4.30 -7.05 -13.27
CA THR A 46 3.89 -5.63 -13.26
C THR A 46 2.47 -5.44 -12.74
N GLY A 47 1.54 -6.34 -13.08
CA GLY A 47 0.17 -6.31 -12.57
C GLY A 47 0.12 -6.51 -11.05
N ALA A 48 0.84 -7.53 -10.55
CA ALA A 48 0.95 -7.80 -9.12
C ALA A 48 1.58 -6.63 -8.36
N ALA A 49 2.68 -6.06 -8.89
CA ALA A 49 3.34 -4.91 -8.30
C ALA A 49 2.46 -3.65 -8.27
N ARG A 50 1.72 -3.36 -9.35
CA ARG A 50 0.78 -2.25 -9.38
C ARG A 50 -0.27 -2.39 -8.29
N ALA A 51 -0.94 -3.54 -8.20
CA ALA A 51 -2.00 -3.75 -7.23
C ALA A 51 -1.50 -3.61 -5.79
N ALA A 52 -0.32 -4.16 -5.49
CA ALA A 52 0.30 -4.03 -4.18
C ALA A 52 0.65 -2.57 -3.83
N LEU A 53 1.22 -1.82 -4.77
CA LEU A 53 1.57 -0.42 -4.57
C LEU A 53 0.32 0.47 -4.45
N GLU A 54 -0.72 0.25 -5.25
CA GLU A 54 -1.99 0.98 -5.13
C GLU A 54 -2.68 0.75 -3.78
N ALA A 55 -2.54 -0.44 -3.21
CA ALA A 55 -3.09 -0.77 -1.90
C ALA A 55 -2.42 -0.01 -0.75
N VAL A 56 -1.13 0.33 -0.86
CA VAL A 56 -0.33 0.84 0.28
C VAL A 56 0.24 2.24 0.08
N LEU A 57 0.32 2.78 -1.13
CA LEU A 57 1.02 4.05 -1.41
C LEU A 57 0.41 5.24 -0.65
N ILE A 58 -0.92 5.35 -0.57
CA ILE A 58 -1.58 6.44 0.16
C ILE A 58 -1.19 6.39 1.64
N GLU A 59 -1.26 5.20 2.25
CA GLU A 59 -0.86 5.00 3.64
C GLU A 59 0.62 5.31 3.86
N SER A 60 1.48 4.86 2.95
CA SER A 60 2.91 5.15 2.95
C SER A 60 3.19 6.65 3.01
N ILE A 61 2.50 7.43 2.17
CA ILE A 61 2.63 8.90 2.13
C ILE A 61 2.11 9.54 3.42
N GLU A 62 0.92 9.16 3.88
CA GLU A 62 0.30 9.70 5.11
C GLU A 62 1.18 9.46 6.35
N ARG A 63 1.79 8.27 6.43
CA ARG A 63 2.61 7.85 7.57
C ARG A 63 4.09 8.21 7.45
N ARG A 64 4.54 8.67 6.28
CA ARG A 64 5.96 8.88 5.93
C ARG A 64 6.82 7.65 6.22
N LYS A 65 6.28 6.48 5.86
CA LYS A 65 6.86 5.16 6.10
C LYS A 65 6.96 4.42 4.79
N GLU A 66 8.10 3.80 4.54
CA GLU A 66 8.31 2.96 3.39
C GLU A 66 7.65 1.59 3.64
N PHE A 67 6.94 1.10 2.63
CA PHE A 67 6.34 -0.22 2.63
C PHE A 67 6.88 -1.00 1.44
N GLY A 68 6.98 -2.32 1.58
CA GLY A 68 7.40 -3.16 0.47
C GLY A 68 7.26 -4.65 0.73
N GLY A 69 7.45 -5.44 -0.31
CA GLY A 69 7.32 -6.89 -0.25
C GLY A 69 7.80 -7.57 -1.52
N MET A 70 7.80 -8.90 -1.50
CA MET A 70 8.21 -9.70 -2.66
C MET A 70 7.07 -9.89 -3.67
N ILE A 71 7.43 -10.03 -4.94
CA ILE A 71 6.55 -10.53 -6.00
C ILE A 71 7.00 -11.95 -6.33
N CYS A 72 6.07 -12.89 -6.21
CA CYS A 72 6.31 -14.31 -6.36
C CYS A 72 5.57 -14.84 -7.60
N GLN A 73 6.18 -15.81 -8.27
CA GLN A 73 5.61 -16.53 -9.39
C GLN A 73 5.15 -17.92 -8.95
N TRP A 74 3.91 -18.27 -9.29
CA TRP A 74 3.35 -19.61 -9.12
C TRP A 74 2.79 -20.10 -10.46
N GLY A 75 3.49 -21.07 -11.06
CA GLY A 75 3.20 -21.50 -12.44
C GLY A 75 3.36 -20.33 -13.42
N THR A 76 2.28 -19.98 -14.11
CA THR A 76 2.21 -18.86 -15.07
C THR A 76 1.65 -17.57 -14.46
N LYS A 77 1.32 -17.59 -13.16
CA LYS A 77 0.70 -16.47 -12.45
C LYS A 77 1.66 -15.82 -11.47
N TYR A 78 1.35 -14.60 -11.07
CA TYR A 78 2.14 -13.77 -10.17
C TYR A 78 1.28 -13.25 -9.04
N PHE A 79 1.86 -13.07 -7.86
CA PHE A 79 1.21 -12.44 -6.72
C PHE A 79 2.21 -11.64 -5.89
N ALA A 80 1.70 -10.69 -5.12
CA ALA A 80 2.51 -9.91 -4.19
C ALA A 80 2.37 -10.47 -2.77
N MET A 81 3.49 -10.56 -2.06
CA MET A 81 3.48 -10.78 -0.62
C MET A 81 2.92 -9.54 0.10
N PRO A 82 2.27 -9.72 1.27
CA PRO A 82 1.79 -8.61 2.07
C PRO A 82 2.89 -7.57 2.35
N PRO A 83 2.56 -6.27 2.35
CA PRO A 83 3.55 -5.22 2.57
C PRO A 83 4.07 -5.29 4.00
N ARG A 84 5.39 -5.23 4.12
CA ARG A 84 6.11 -4.99 5.37
C ARG A 84 6.29 -3.50 5.54
N GLU A 85 6.18 -3.02 6.77
CA GLU A 85 6.47 -1.64 7.13
C GLU A 85 7.95 -1.48 7.47
N GLY A 86 8.56 -0.42 6.94
CA GLY A 86 9.91 0.02 7.23
C GLY A 86 9.94 1.42 7.86
N ASP A 87 11.10 2.06 7.77
CA ASP A 87 11.27 3.47 8.12
C ASP A 87 11.08 4.38 6.91
N THR A 88 11.31 5.68 7.03
CA THR A 88 11.00 6.64 5.97
C THR A 88 11.74 6.40 4.65
N ASN A 89 12.93 5.78 4.71
CA ASN A 89 13.82 5.57 3.56
C ASN A 89 14.38 4.14 3.49
N THR A 90 13.77 3.18 4.17
CA THR A 90 14.23 1.80 4.13
C THR A 90 13.13 0.85 4.54
N VAL A 91 13.02 -0.27 3.84
CA VAL A 91 12.19 -1.41 4.24
C VAL A 91 12.92 -2.72 3.96
N ASP A 92 12.82 -3.66 4.90
CA ASP A 92 13.15 -5.06 4.59
C ASP A 92 11.94 -5.73 3.93
N VAL A 93 12.06 -5.96 2.62
CA VAL A 93 11.00 -6.63 1.82
C VAL A 93 10.90 -8.14 2.07
N GLY A 94 11.73 -8.70 2.95
CA GLY A 94 11.75 -10.13 3.29
C GLY A 94 12.70 -10.96 2.42
N HIS A 95 13.48 -10.32 1.55
CA HIS A 95 14.39 -10.96 0.59
C HIS A 95 15.48 -11.83 1.24
N ARG A 96 15.78 -11.63 2.53
CA ARG A 96 16.76 -12.42 3.30
C ARG A 96 16.20 -13.74 3.83
N GLY A 97 14.89 -13.96 3.71
CA GLY A 97 14.24 -15.20 4.14
C GLY A 97 14.49 -16.37 3.17
N GLY A 98 14.07 -17.57 3.59
CA GLY A 98 14.01 -18.75 2.72
C GLY A 98 13.24 -18.44 1.43
N ASN A 99 13.73 -18.95 0.29
CA ASN A 99 13.21 -18.63 -1.04
C ASN A 99 13.02 -17.12 -1.30
N LYS A 100 13.93 -16.29 -0.75
CA LYS A 100 13.88 -14.83 -0.85
C LYS A 100 12.57 -14.22 -0.32
N GLY A 101 11.94 -14.84 0.68
CA GLY A 101 10.69 -14.36 1.27
C GLY A 101 9.41 -14.79 0.55
N CYS A 102 9.52 -15.54 -0.56
CA CYS A 102 8.39 -16.16 -1.22
C CYS A 102 8.07 -17.55 -0.62
N PRO A 103 6.81 -18.01 -0.66
CA PRO A 103 6.43 -19.35 -0.20
C PRO A 103 7.17 -20.47 -0.95
N GLU A 104 7.32 -21.63 -0.32
CA GLU A 104 7.84 -22.83 -1.01
C GLU A 104 6.98 -23.20 -2.21
N GLY A 105 7.60 -23.77 -3.24
CA GLY A 105 6.92 -24.09 -4.51
C GLY A 105 6.63 -22.89 -5.42
N THR A 106 7.10 -21.69 -5.04
CA THR A 106 7.03 -20.47 -5.87
C THR A 106 8.43 -19.93 -6.15
N SER A 107 8.56 -18.96 -7.05
CA SER A 107 9.84 -18.29 -7.34
C SER A 107 9.75 -16.80 -7.08
N ALA A 108 10.71 -16.23 -6.35
CA ALA A 108 10.85 -14.78 -6.25
C ALA A 108 11.35 -14.21 -7.57
N VAL A 109 10.59 -13.27 -8.16
CA VAL A 109 10.89 -12.69 -9.48
C VAL A 109 11.10 -11.18 -9.44
N ALA A 110 10.52 -10.51 -8.45
CA ALA A 110 10.73 -9.09 -8.20
C ALA A 110 10.45 -8.75 -6.74
N TYR A 111 10.71 -7.51 -6.35
CA TYR A 111 10.14 -6.91 -5.16
C TYR A 111 9.48 -5.56 -5.51
N TYR A 112 8.66 -5.06 -4.59
CA TYR A 112 8.08 -3.72 -4.68
C TYR A 112 8.36 -2.94 -3.40
N HIS A 113 8.46 -1.62 -3.52
CA HIS A 113 8.48 -0.71 -2.37
C HIS A 113 7.95 0.69 -2.71
N THR A 114 7.73 1.51 -1.69
CA THR A 114 7.20 2.87 -1.84
C THR A 114 8.24 3.93 -1.51
N HIS A 115 8.25 5.07 -2.20
CA HIS A 115 9.00 6.25 -1.78
C HIS A 115 8.06 7.33 -1.25
N PRO A 116 7.82 7.43 0.08
CA PRO A 116 6.77 8.29 0.64
C PRO A 116 7.11 9.78 0.72
N ALA A 117 8.40 10.15 0.61
CA ALA A 117 8.87 11.50 0.95
C ALA A 117 9.51 12.22 -0.24
N ILE A 118 9.36 13.55 -0.29
CA ILE A 118 9.99 14.41 -1.30
C ILE A 118 11.39 14.84 -0.82
N LYS A 119 12.32 15.05 -1.76
CA LYS A 119 13.62 15.71 -1.52
C LYS A 119 13.39 17.08 -0.87
N GLY A 120 13.95 17.30 0.32
CA GLY A 120 13.68 18.49 1.14
C GLY A 120 13.21 18.14 2.55
N ALA A 121 13.17 19.12 3.47
CA ALA A 121 12.85 18.89 4.89
C ALA A 121 13.80 17.91 5.62
N GLY A 122 15.11 17.94 5.29
CA GLY A 122 16.13 17.07 5.90
C GLY A 122 16.34 15.72 5.20
N PHE A 123 15.51 15.39 4.20
CA PHE A 123 15.63 14.15 3.43
C PHE A 123 16.44 14.36 2.15
N LYS A 124 17.40 13.46 1.91
CA LYS A 124 18.27 13.45 0.71
C LYS A 124 17.76 12.55 -0.43
N MET A 125 16.70 11.79 -0.20
CA MET A 125 16.15 10.83 -1.17
C MET A 125 15.56 11.55 -2.39
N GLU A 126 15.76 10.97 -3.58
CA GLU A 126 15.05 11.35 -4.80
C GLU A 126 13.88 10.39 -5.04
N PRO A 127 12.63 10.76 -4.71
CA PRO A 127 11.52 9.80 -4.67
C PRO A 127 11.20 9.12 -6.00
N ASN A 128 11.56 9.76 -7.12
CA ASN A 128 11.22 9.31 -8.47
C ASN A 128 12.36 8.52 -9.14
N LYS A 129 13.25 7.91 -8.34
CA LYS A 129 14.37 7.11 -8.83
C LYS A 129 14.65 5.99 -7.84
N PHE A 130 15.17 4.87 -8.36
CA PHE A 130 15.77 3.85 -7.51
C PHE A 130 17.09 4.37 -6.92
N SER A 131 17.27 4.18 -5.62
CA SER A 131 18.53 4.44 -4.92
C SER A 131 19.62 3.42 -5.36
N PRO A 132 20.91 3.67 -5.08
CA PRO A 132 21.93 2.63 -5.15
C PRO A 132 21.58 1.38 -4.34
N GLU A 133 21.00 1.56 -3.15
CA GLU A 133 20.62 0.48 -2.23
C GLU A 133 19.49 -0.38 -2.82
N ASP A 134 18.46 0.24 -3.40
CA ASP A 134 17.35 -0.47 -4.05
C ASP A 134 17.88 -1.35 -5.20
N ARG A 135 18.76 -0.77 -6.04
CA ARG A 135 19.38 -1.49 -7.15
C ARG A 135 20.28 -2.62 -6.64
N GLY A 136 20.98 -2.41 -5.53
CA GLY A 136 21.77 -3.45 -4.87
C GLY A 136 20.93 -4.66 -4.50
N VAL A 137 19.74 -4.47 -3.90
CA VAL A 137 18.83 -5.58 -3.59
C VAL A 137 18.37 -6.31 -4.85
N ALA A 138 18.01 -5.60 -5.92
CA ALA A 138 17.61 -6.23 -7.18
C ALA A 138 18.76 -7.07 -7.78
N ASP A 139 19.96 -6.49 -7.76
CA ASP A 139 21.15 -7.04 -8.40
C ASP A 139 21.72 -8.24 -7.65
N ASP A 140 21.84 -8.13 -6.32
CA ASP A 140 22.38 -9.19 -5.46
C ASP A 140 21.52 -10.45 -5.47
N PHE A 141 20.20 -10.27 -5.64
CA PHE A 141 19.23 -11.37 -5.61
C PHE A 141 18.77 -11.81 -7.01
N GLY A 142 19.20 -11.13 -8.07
CA GLY A 142 18.83 -11.46 -9.45
C GLY A 142 17.33 -11.37 -9.71
N ILE A 143 16.68 -10.31 -9.18
CA ILE A 143 15.24 -10.07 -9.28
C ILE A 143 14.96 -8.63 -9.71
N ASP A 144 13.84 -8.39 -10.37
CA ASP A 144 13.45 -7.02 -10.75
C ASP A 144 12.95 -6.21 -9.53
N ALA A 145 12.80 -4.90 -9.69
CA ALA A 145 12.22 -4.05 -8.65
C ALA A 145 11.13 -3.14 -9.22
N TYR A 146 10.13 -2.84 -8.41
CA TYR A 146 9.09 -1.87 -8.71
C TYR A 146 8.99 -0.83 -7.59
N VAL A 147 8.85 0.44 -7.95
CA VAL A 147 8.65 1.50 -6.96
C VAL A 147 7.44 2.36 -7.28
N GLY A 148 6.65 2.65 -6.25
CA GLY A 148 5.59 3.64 -6.26
C GLY A 148 6.03 4.88 -5.48
N SER A 149 6.13 6.03 -6.12
CA SER A 149 6.60 7.25 -5.45
C SER A 149 5.47 8.13 -4.94
N VAL A 150 5.79 9.04 -4.01
CA VAL A 150 4.88 10.09 -3.50
C VAL A 150 4.25 10.95 -4.61
N SER A 151 4.88 11.03 -5.79
CA SER A 151 4.28 11.73 -6.93
C SER A 151 3.25 10.89 -7.70
N GLY A 152 3.10 9.61 -7.36
CA GLY A 152 2.33 8.62 -8.10
C GLY A 152 3.11 7.99 -9.26
N LEU A 153 4.43 8.21 -9.38
CA LEU A 153 5.20 7.59 -10.45
C LEU A 153 5.36 6.09 -10.18
N PHE A 154 5.07 5.26 -11.18
CA PHE A 154 5.25 3.81 -11.15
C PHE A 154 6.43 3.42 -12.02
N LEU A 155 7.50 2.94 -11.39
CA LEU A 155 8.75 2.59 -12.09
C LEU A 155 9.06 1.11 -11.94
N LYS A 156 9.75 0.57 -12.94
CA LYS A 156 10.39 -0.74 -12.91
C LYS A 156 11.90 -0.56 -13.07
N TYR A 157 12.67 -1.28 -12.28
CA TYR A 157 14.08 -1.56 -12.52
C TYR A 157 14.23 -2.99 -13.01
N ASP A 158 14.91 -3.15 -14.15
CA ASP A 158 15.24 -4.45 -14.73
C ASP A 158 16.69 -4.80 -14.36
N HIS A 159 16.87 -5.84 -13.55
CA HIS A 159 18.17 -6.19 -12.99
C HIS A 159 19.13 -6.76 -14.05
N ARG A 160 18.63 -7.26 -15.18
CA ARG A 160 19.49 -7.82 -16.24
C ARG A 160 20.08 -6.72 -17.10
N THR A 161 19.25 -5.74 -17.45
CA THR A 161 19.63 -4.62 -18.32
C THR A 161 20.16 -3.42 -17.55
N LYS A 162 19.99 -3.41 -16.22
CA LYS A 162 20.34 -2.31 -15.31
C LYS A 162 19.61 -1.00 -15.64
N LYS A 163 18.43 -1.08 -16.27
CA LYS A 163 17.65 0.08 -16.73
C LYS A 163 16.41 0.29 -15.86
N THR A 164 16.08 1.55 -15.65
CA THR A 164 14.81 1.98 -15.05
C THR A 164 13.87 2.49 -16.15
N ALA A 165 12.60 2.11 -16.08
CA ALA A 165 11.56 2.59 -17.00
C ALA A 165 10.24 2.83 -16.25
N VAL A 166 9.36 3.65 -16.85
CA VAL A 166 7.99 3.80 -16.38
C VAL A 166 7.22 2.51 -16.66
N ALA A 167 6.63 1.91 -15.61
CA ALA A 167 5.96 0.61 -15.67
C ALA A 167 4.45 0.72 -15.99
N GLY A 168 3.95 1.94 -16.20
CA GLY A 168 2.63 2.24 -16.75
C GLY A 168 2.07 3.56 -16.19
N PRO A 169 0.73 3.73 -16.18
CA PRO A 169 0.09 4.93 -15.65
C PRO A 169 0.48 5.24 -14.20
N ARG A 170 0.28 6.50 -13.80
CA ARG A 170 0.53 6.94 -12.43
C ARG A 170 -0.41 6.21 -11.46
N LEU A 171 0.14 5.85 -10.31
CA LEU A 171 -0.60 5.29 -9.18
C LEU A 171 -1.38 6.40 -8.47
N LYS A 172 -2.50 6.03 -7.86
CA LYS A 172 -3.23 6.91 -6.95
C LYS A 172 -2.36 7.19 -5.72
N ASN A 173 -2.10 8.47 -5.45
CA ASN A 173 -1.19 8.92 -4.39
C ASN A 173 -1.85 9.89 -3.40
N CYS A 174 -3.17 10.08 -3.50
CA CYS A 174 -3.99 10.81 -2.54
C CYS A 174 -5.37 10.15 -2.45
N ARG A 175 -6.07 10.35 -1.32
CA ARG A 175 -7.49 10.01 -1.25
C ARG A 175 -8.26 10.95 -2.18
N ASP A 176 -9.29 10.44 -2.85
CA ASP A 176 -10.22 11.34 -3.52
C ASP A 176 -10.81 12.23 -2.43
N GLU A 177 -10.71 13.55 -2.59
CA GLU A 177 -11.49 14.45 -1.76
C GLU A 177 -12.95 14.06 -1.99
N ILE A 178 -13.63 13.56 -0.95
CA ILE A 178 -15.08 13.61 -0.93
C ILE A 178 -15.40 15.09 -0.99
N ILE A 179 -15.65 15.61 -2.19
CA ILE A 179 -16.29 16.90 -2.36
C ILE A 179 -17.67 16.70 -1.74
N LEU A 180 -17.78 17.02 -0.44
CA LEU A 180 -19.04 17.44 0.16
C LEU A 180 -19.48 18.60 -0.72
N ARG A 181 -20.33 18.31 -1.71
CA ARG A 181 -20.99 19.34 -2.51
C ARG A 181 -21.54 20.33 -1.50
N ASP A 182 -21.09 21.58 -1.58
CA ASP A 182 -21.58 22.63 -0.70
C ASP A 182 -23.10 22.51 -0.61
N PRO A 183 -23.69 22.51 0.60
CA PRO A 183 -25.14 22.51 0.72
C PRO A 183 -25.68 23.66 -0.14
N PRO A 184 -26.78 23.45 -0.89
CA PRO A 184 -27.29 24.47 -1.79
C PRO A 184 -27.47 25.77 -1.02
N LYS A 185 -26.87 26.86 -1.55
CA LYS A 185 -27.03 28.20 -0.98
C LYS A 185 -28.53 28.51 -0.87
N VAL A 186 -29.06 28.44 0.34
CA VAL A 186 -30.42 28.89 0.63
C VAL A 186 -30.41 30.41 0.47
N THR A 187 -30.94 30.88 -0.65
CA THR A 187 -31.19 32.31 -0.85
C THR A 187 -32.25 32.75 0.15
N PRO A 188 -32.02 33.85 0.91
CA PRO A 188 -33.05 34.36 1.81
C PRO A 188 -34.25 34.81 0.99
N ARG A 189 -35.44 34.23 1.23
CA ARG A 189 -36.70 34.78 0.70
C ARG A 189 -36.86 36.20 1.23
N SER A 190 -36.94 37.16 0.31
CA SER A 190 -37.30 38.54 0.60
C SER A 190 -38.67 38.56 1.30
N ARG A 191 -38.73 39.20 2.49
CA ARG A 191 -39.99 39.49 3.16
C ARG A 191 -40.73 40.58 2.38
N THR A 192 -41.78 40.22 1.66
CA THR A 192 -42.73 41.20 1.12
C THR A 192 -43.49 41.85 2.28
N ARG A 193 -43.28 43.15 2.48
CA ARG A 193 -43.98 43.97 3.48
C ARG A 193 -45.41 44.21 2.99
N ALA A 194 -46.41 43.62 3.65
CA ALA A 194 -47.80 43.99 3.42
C ALA A 194 -48.05 45.42 3.94
N ARG A 195 -48.48 46.32 3.06
CA ARG A 195 -49.02 47.63 3.44
C ARG A 195 -50.47 47.43 3.90
N LEU A 196 -50.74 47.75 5.15
CA LEU A 196 -52.09 47.99 5.66
C LEU A 196 -52.53 49.38 5.18
N ASN A 197 -53.60 49.44 4.38
CA ASN A 197 -54.34 50.67 4.16
C ASN A 197 -55.55 50.66 5.11
N ALA A 198 -55.58 51.63 6.02
CA ALA A 198 -56.75 51.95 6.83
C ALA A 198 -57.62 52.95 6.07
N THR A 199 -58.94 52.74 6.08
CA THR A 199 -59.96 53.77 5.89
C THR A 199 -60.95 53.64 7.04
#